data_AF-A0A4Z2CV16-F1
#
_entry.id   AF-A0A4Z2CV16-F1
#
_cell.length_a   1.000
_cell.length_b   1.000
_cell.length_c   1.000
_cell.angle_alpha   90.00
_cell.angle_beta   90.00
_cell.angle_gamma   90.00
#
_symmetry.space_group_name_H-M   'P 1'
#
loop_
_entity.id
_entity.type
_entity.pdbx_description
1 polymer ?
#
loop_
_entity_poly.entity_id
_entity_poly.type
_entity_poly.pdbx_seq_one_letter_code
_entity_poly.pdbx_strand_id
1 'polypeptide(L)'
;MLTSLIFLHLQDWVLEELQNFKKASQDFEEFVDAMEHSCNSFPSYLNRILVGVAKHFVASDQYEKSSLKNVIYGTTGYKSLYFPHVKSSYGNLEMLYTKRKTDISMSTELSEFKEELSNVTNCLQQVSHWLQNGLIGLSSSTIKGL
;
A
#
# COMPACT_ATOMS: atom_id res chain seq x y z
N MET A 1 16.33 23.58 -7.53
CA MET A 1 15.59 23.81 -6.27
C MET A 1 14.12 23.38 -6.35
N LEU A 2 13.36 23.72 -7.41
CA LEU A 2 11.96 23.25 -7.55
C LEU A 2 11.82 21.72 -7.64
N THR A 3 12.72 21.04 -8.35
CA THR A 3 12.74 19.57 -8.45
C THR A 3 12.96 18.87 -7.11
N SER A 4 13.76 19.46 -6.21
CA SER A 4 14.00 18.94 -4.86
C SER A 4 12.76 19.05 -3.97
N LEU A 5 12.00 20.14 -4.07
CA LEU A 5 10.75 20.35 -3.31
C LEU A 5 9.63 19.39 -3.73
N ILE A 6 9.49 19.12 -5.03
CA ILE A 6 8.49 18.15 -5.53
C ILE A 6 8.82 16.73 -5.05
N PHE A 7 10.10 16.35 -5.07
CA PHE A 7 10.55 15.05 -4.55
C PHE A 7 10.34 14.93 -3.05
N LEU A 8 10.61 16.00 -2.28
CA LEU A 8 10.37 16.05 -0.84
C LEU A 8 8.88 15.86 -0.52
N HIS A 9 7.98 16.64 -1.14
CA HIS A 9 6.54 16.49 -0.89
C HIS A 9 5.95 15.15 -1.32
N LEU A 10 6.43 14.56 -2.42
CA LEU A 10 6.02 13.21 -2.82
C LEU A 10 6.45 12.16 -1.80
N GLN A 11 7.65 12.33 -1.24
CA GLN A 11 8.18 11.43 -0.21
C GLN A 11 7.43 11.59 1.12
N ASP A 12 7.12 12.82 1.52
CA ASP A 12 6.37 13.12 2.75
C ASP A 12 4.99 12.46 2.71
N TRP A 13 4.28 12.56 1.58
CA TRP A 13 2.95 11.98 1.42
C TRP A 13 2.96 10.44 1.49
N VAL A 14 3.90 9.78 0.82
CA VAL A 14 4.00 8.30 0.87
C VAL A 14 4.41 7.84 2.29
N LEU A 15 5.25 8.61 2.98
CA LEU A 15 5.63 8.33 4.37
C LEU A 15 4.44 8.44 5.32
N GLU A 16 3.59 9.47 5.15
CA GLU A 16 2.35 9.63 5.92
C GLU A 16 1.45 8.39 5.76
N GLU A 17 1.31 7.89 4.54
CA GLU A 17 0.44 6.74 4.24
C GLU A 17 1.01 5.43 4.77
N LEU A 18 2.33 5.27 4.77
CA LEU A 18 3.00 4.16 5.45
C LEU A 18 2.80 4.22 6.97
N GLN A 19 2.80 5.43 7.57
CA GLN A 19 2.52 5.61 8.99
C GLN A 19 1.06 5.28 9.31
N ASN A 20 0.12 5.70 8.47
CA ASN A 20 -1.30 5.36 8.60
C ASN A 20 -1.53 3.85 8.52
N PHE A 21 -0.90 3.18 7.54
CA PHE A 21 -0.98 1.72 7.41
C PHE A 21 -0.36 0.99 8.61
N LYS A 22 0.79 1.47 9.10
CA LYS A 22 1.42 0.93 10.31
C LYS A 22 0.49 1.02 11.50
N LYS A 23 -0.11 2.20 11.73
CA LYS A 23 -1.05 2.42 12.82
C LYS A 23 -2.29 1.50 12.69
N ALA A 24 -2.89 1.43 11.51
CA ALA A 24 -4.04 0.55 11.26
C ALA A 24 -3.71 -0.94 11.50
N SER A 25 -2.48 -1.35 11.19
CA SER A 25 -2.00 -2.71 11.48
C SER A 25 -1.81 -2.95 12.97
N GLN A 26 -1.26 -1.98 13.71
CA GLN A 26 -1.11 -2.05 15.17
C GLN A 26 -2.47 -2.10 15.87
N ASP A 27 -3.39 -1.20 15.49
CA ASP A 27 -4.76 -1.19 16.03
C ASP A 27 -5.47 -2.53 15.78
N PHE A 28 -5.21 -3.17 14.63
CA PHE A 28 -5.73 -4.48 14.30
C PHE A 28 -5.11 -5.59 15.16
N GLU A 29 -3.78 -5.60 15.34
CA GLU A 29 -3.10 -6.56 16.22
C GLU A 29 -3.58 -6.47 17.67
N GLU A 30 -3.67 -5.25 18.23
CA GLU A 30 -4.19 -5.04 19.59
C GLU A 30 -5.62 -5.55 19.75
N PHE A 31 -6.47 -5.34 18.75
CA PHE A 31 -7.83 -5.89 18.73
C PHE A 31 -7.83 -7.42 18.68
N VAL A 32 -6.96 -8.01 17.85
CA VAL A 32 -6.86 -9.46 17.71
C VAL A 32 -6.49 -10.11 19.03
N ASP A 33 -5.48 -9.57 19.72
CA ASP A 33 -5.03 -10.04 21.03
C ASP A 33 -6.14 -9.93 22.08
N ALA A 34 -6.91 -8.84 22.06
CA ALA A 34 -8.04 -8.64 22.96
C ALA A 34 -9.18 -9.67 22.72
N MET A 35 -9.44 -10.02 21.47
CA MET A 35 -10.54 -10.90 21.08
C MET A 35 -10.22 -12.39 21.16
N GLU A 36 -8.95 -12.78 20.99
CA GLU A 36 -8.48 -14.16 21.11
C GLU A 36 -8.86 -14.77 22.47
N HIS A 37 -8.86 -13.94 23.51
CA HIS A 37 -9.16 -14.35 24.89
C HIS A 37 -10.66 -14.30 25.25
N SER A 38 -11.53 -13.78 24.37
CA SER A 38 -12.91 -13.44 24.73
C SER A 38 -13.99 -13.96 23.77
N CYS A 39 -13.64 -14.58 22.63
CA CYS A 39 -14.63 -14.94 21.62
C CYS A 39 -14.32 -16.26 20.88
N ASN A 40 -15.18 -17.27 21.05
CA ASN A 40 -14.99 -18.60 20.42
C ASN A 40 -15.17 -18.61 18.88
N SER A 41 -15.87 -17.62 18.30
CA SER A 41 -16.04 -17.49 16.84
C SER A 41 -14.94 -16.64 16.19
N PHE A 42 -14.03 -16.07 16.98
CA PHE A 42 -12.98 -15.17 16.55
C PHE A 42 -12.08 -15.69 15.42
N PRO A 43 -11.64 -16.98 15.40
CA PRO A 43 -10.78 -17.47 14.33
C PRO A 43 -11.41 -17.37 12.93
N SER A 44 -12.74 -17.54 12.82
CA SER A 44 -13.46 -17.40 11.54
C SER A 44 -13.54 -15.95 11.07
N TYR A 45 -13.68 -14.99 11.98
CA TYR A 45 -13.66 -13.56 11.67
C TYR A 45 -12.27 -13.09 11.27
N LEU A 46 -11.25 -13.50 12.02
CA LEU A 46 -9.85 -13.22 11.72
C LEU A 46 -9.45 -13.74 10.33
N ASN A 47 -9.79 -15.00 10.02
CA ASN A 47 -9.52 -15.60 8.72
C ASN A 47 -10.20 -14.83 7.57
N ARG A 48 -11.44 -14.35 7.75
CA ARG A 48 -12.14 -13.56 6.73
C ARG A 48 -11.40 -12.25 6.43
N ILE A 49 -10.89 -11.58 7.46
CA ILE A 49 -10.18 -10.31 7.31
C ILE A 49 -8.82 -10.56 6.64
N LEU A 50 -8.04 -11.53 7.13
CA LEU A 50 -6.69 -11.82 6.60
C LEU A 50 -6.70 -12.28 5.14
N VAL A 51 -7.69 -13.08 4.72
CA VAL A 51 -7.84 -13.52 3.32
C VAL A 51 -8.07 -12.35 2.35
N GLY A 52 -8.62 -11.23 2.83
CA GLY A 52 -8.85 -10.04 2.03
C GLY A 52 -7.58 -9.20 1.80
N VAL A 53 -6.66 -9.17 2.76
CA VAL A 53 -5.49 -8.27 2.77
C VAL A 53 -4.66 -8.37 1.48
N ALA A 54 -4.31 -9.58 1.07
CA ALA A 54 -3.47 -9.79 -0.12
C ALA A 54 -4.11 -9.26 -1.42
N LYS A 55 -5.45 -9.23 -1.50
CA LYS A 55 -6.18 -8.82 -2.71
C LYS A 55 -6.07 -7.31 -2.95
N HIS A 56 -5.97 -6.52 -1.89
CA HIS A 56 -5.86 -5.06 -1.98
C HIS A 56 -4.50 -4.59 -2.52
N PHE A 57 -3.50 -5.48 -2.60
CA PHE A 57 -2.21 -5.18 -3.24
C PHE A 57 -2.17 -5.52 -4.73
N VAL A 58 -3.27 -6.02 -5.31
CA VAL A 58 -3.35 -6.36 -6.73
C VAL A 58 -4.13 -5.28 -7.46
N ALA A 59 -3.48 -4.56 -8.37
CA ALA A 59 -4.14 -3.59 -9.23
C ALA A 59 -4.76 -4.33 -10.43
N SER A 60 -6.07 -4.54 -10.40
CA SER A 60 -6.82 -5.33 -11.40
C SER A 60 -6.78 -4.71 -12.80
N ASP A 61 -6.81 -3.37 -12.87
CA ASP A 61 -7.12 -2.64 -14.12
C ASP A 61 -6.01 -1.68 -14.57
N GLN A 62 -5.04 -1.35 -13.70
CA GLN A 62 -4.00 -0.35 -14.02
C GLN A 62 -2.80 -0.94 -14.79
N TYR A 63 -2.60 -2.27 -14.73
CA TYR A 63 -1.50 -2.95 -15.42
C TYR A 63 -1.96 -4.09 -16.33
N GLU A 64 -2.98 -3.87 -17.17
CA GLU A 64 -3.52 -4.91 -18.07
C GLU A 64 -2.45 -5.64 -18.89
N LYS A 65 -1.37 -4.93 -19.27
CA LYS A 65 -0.26 -5.47 -20.06
C LYS A 65 0.90 -6.03 -19.23
N SER A 66 0.92 -5.81 -17.91
CA SER A 66 1.99 -6.33 -17.06
C SER A 66 1.64 -7.68 -16.46
N SER A 67 2.61 -8.60 -16.46
CA SER A 67 2.53 -9.84 -15.69
C SER A 67 2.66 -9.61 -14.17
N LEU A 68 3.15 -8.44 -13.76
CA LEU A 68 3.30 -8.04 -12.36
C LEU A 68 2.13 -7.14 -11.94
N LYS A 69 1.01 -7.75 -11.56
CA LYS A 69 -0.18 -6.99 -11.11
C LYS A 69 -0.13 -6.56 -9.64
N ASN A 70 0.75 -7.17 -8.85
CA ASN A 70 0.92 -6.80 -7.45
C ASN A 70 1.83 -5.57 -7.33
N VAL A 71 1.32 -4.55 -6.63
CA VAL A 71 1.92 -3.21 -6.54
C VAL A 71 3.19 -3.21 -5.66
N ILE A 72 3.23 -4.07 -4.64
CA ILE A 72 4.32 -4.10 -3.64
C ILE A 72 5.35 -5.19 -3.93
N TYR A 73 4.96 -6.27 -4.61
CA TYR A 73 5.78 -7.46 -4.81
C TYR A 73 5.65 -8.05 -6.20
N GLY A 74 6.77 -8.44 -6.79
CA GLY A 74 6.81 -9.16 -8.06
C GLY A 74 7.98 -10.13 -8.11
N THR A 75 8.02 -10.97 -9.16
CA THR A 75 9.11 -11.92 -9.39
C THR A 75 9.64 -11.81 -10.80
N THR A 76 10.96 -11.77 -10.96
CA THR A 76 11.63 -11.87 -12.26
C THR A 76 12.65 -13.01 -12.23
N GLY A 77 12.32 -14.12 -12.90
CA GLY A 77 13.10 -15.36 -12.77
C GLY A 77 13.15 -15.83 -11.32
N TYR A 78 14.36 -15.95 -10.76
CA TYR A 78 14.59 -16.35 -9.37
C TYR A 78 14.73 -15.19 -8.38
N LYS A 79 14.43 -13.94 -8.79
CA LYS A 79 14.59 -12.76 -7.95
C LYS A 79 13.25 -12.18 -7.54
N SER A 80 13.14 -11.86 -6.25
CA SER A 80 12.06 -11.05 -5.70
C SER A 80 12.29 -9.57 -5.98
N LEU A 81 11.24 -8.89 -6.41
CA LEU A 81 11.22 -7.44 -6.63
C LEU A 81 10.21 -6.81 -5.69
N TYR A 82 10.65 -5.76 -5.00
CA TYR A 82 9.77 -4.89 -4.21
C TYR A 82 9.49 -3.61 -4.98
N PHE A 83 8.23 -3.19 -5.00
CA PHE A 83 7.73 -2.03 -5.72
C PHE A 83 8.22 -1.98 -7.19
N PRO A 84 7.93 -3.03 -7.99
CA PRO A 84 8.52 -3.19 -9.32
C PRO A 84 8.25 -2.00 -10.25
N HIS A 85 7.01 -1.48 -10.26
CA HIS A 85 6.62 -0.37 -11.14
C HIS A 85 7.22 0.96 -10.70
N VAL A 86 7.23 1.25 -9.40
CA VAL A 86 7.90 2.44 -8.84
C VAL A 86 9.40 2.44 -9.16
N LYS A 87 10.07 1.29 -9.02
CA LYS A 87 11.50 1.17 -9.36
C LYS A 87 11.73 1.39 -10.85
N SER A 88 10.86 0.86 -11.70
CA SER A 88 10.96 1.03 -13.15
C SER A 88 10.76 2.50 -13.57
N SER A 89 9.70 3.16 -13.10
CA SER A 89 9.41 4.55 -13.43
C SER A 89 10.45 5.51 -12.85
N TYR A 90 10.95 5.24 -11.64
CA TYR A 90 12.08 5.98 -11.07
C TYR A 90 13.35 5.87 -11.93
N GLY A 91 13.70 4.67 -12.39
CA GLY A 91 14.87 4.47 -13.26
C GLY A 91 14.77 5.25 -14.58
N ASN A 92 13.57 5.32 -15.17
CA ASN A 92 13.32 6.14 -16.36
C ASN A 92 13.49 7.64 -16.07
N LEU A 93 12.93 8.11 -14.96
CA LEU A 93 13.04 9.49 -14.51
C LEU A 93 14.49 9.89 -14.19
N GLU A 94 15.24 9.02 -13.51
CA GLU A 94 16.66 9.20 -13.20
C GLU A 94 17.48 9.33 -14.48
N MET A 95 17.30 8.41 -15.44
CA MET A 95 17.98 8.48 -16.74
C MET A 95 17.70 9.79 -17.49
N LEU A 96 16.45 10.27 -17.48
CA LEU A 96 16.08 11.54 -18.11
C LEU A 96 16.81 12.71 -17.44
N TYR A 97 16.80 12.74 -16.10
CA TYR A 97 17.46 13.77 -15.32
C TYR A 97 18.97 13.82 -15.59
N THR A 98 19.65 12.66 -15.57
CA THR A 98 21.08 12.56 -15.84
C THR A 98 21.43 13.03 -17.26
N LYS A 99 20.60 12.72 -18.25
CA LYS A 99 20.84 13.09 -19.66
C LYS A 99 20.60 14.56 -19.95
N ARG A 100 19.51 15.14 -19.43
CA ARG A 100 19.10 16.50 -19.80
C ARG A 100 19.58 17.58 -18.84
N LYS A 101 19.83 17.27 -17.56
CA LYS A 101 20.20 18.26 -16.51
C LYS A 101 19.31 19.53 -16.48
N THR A 102 18.07 19.44 -16.98
CA THR A 102 17.10 20.55 -17.10
C THR A 102 15.87 20.33 -16.23
N ASP A 103 14.92 21.26 -16.27
CA ASP A 103 13.61 21.11 -15.65
C ASP A 103 12.83 19.91 -16.23
N ILE A 104 12.35 19.05 -15.34
CA ILE A 104 11.61 17.81 -15.63
C ILE A 104 10.16 17.91 -15.12
N SER A 105 9.73 19.09 -14.67
CA SER A 105 8.42 19.36 -14.03
C SER A 105 7.20 18.91 -14.84
N MET A 106 7.31 18.93 -16.17
CA MET A 106 6.25 18.51 -17.12
C MET A 106 6.62 17.25 -17.92
N SER A 107 7.59 16.46 -17.45
CA SER A 107 8.00 15.23 -18.15
C SER A 107 6.98 14.11 -17.94
N THR A 108 6.79 13.29 -18.97
CA THR A 108 5.96 12.08 -18.91
C THR A 108 6.48 11.13 -17.83
N GLU A 109 7.80 10.99 -17.71
CA GLU A 109 8.47 10.14 -16.73
C GLU A 109 8.18 10.57 -15.28
N LEU A 110 8.09 11.89 -15.02
CA LEU A 110 7.68 12.39 -13.71
C LEU A 110 6.20 12.10 -13.44
N SER A 111 5.34 12.22 -14.46
CA SER A 111 3.92 11.89 -14.35
C SER A 111 3.71 10.41 -14.05
N GLU A 112 4.38 9.53 -14.79
CA GLU A 112 4.36 8.08 -14.58
C GLU A 112 4.86 7.74 -13.17
N PHE A 113 5.98 8.33 -12.72
CA PHE A 113 6.48 8.09 -11.38
C PHE A 113 5.47 8.50 -10.29
N LYS A 114 4.81 9.65 -10.44
CA LYS A 114 3.76 10.12 -9.52
C LYS A 114 2.54 9.19 -9.50
N GLU A 115 2.14 8.71 -10.67
CA GLU A 115 1.04 7.76 -10.79
C GLU A 115 1.36 6.45 -10.06
N GLU A 116 2.57 5.91 -10.23
CA GLU A 116 3.00 4.70 -9.52
C GLU A 116 3.03 4.88 -7.99
N LEU A 117 3.49 6.02 -7.50
CA LEU A 117 3.41 6.35 -6.07
C LEU A 117 1.96 6.45 -5.59
N SER A 118 1.08 7.04 -6.40
CA SER A 118 -0.34 7.16 -6.07
C SER A 118 -1.02 5.79 -5.99
N ASN A 119 -0.60 4.84 -6.83
CA ASN A 119 -1.09 3.46 -6.79
C ASN A 119 -0.65 2.75 -5.50
N VAL A 120 0.60 2.94 -5.07
CA VAL A 120 1.08 2.43 -3.77
C VAL A 120 0.25 3.00 -2.63
N THR A 121 0.05 4.32 -2.61
CA THR A 121 -0.77 4.97 -1.58
C THR A 121 -2.20 4.45 -1.57
N ASN A 122 -2.85 4.35 -2.72
CA ASN A 122 -4.21 3.83 -2.82
C ASN A 122 -4.32 2.39 -2.28
N CYS A 123 -3.35 1.53 -2.58
CA CYS A 123 -3.29 0.18 -2.00
C CYS A 123 -3.17 0.21 -0.47
N LEU A 124 -2.28 1.05 0.08
CA LEU A 124 -2.10 1.18 1.53
C LEU A 124 -3.38 1.69 2.21
N GLN A 125 -4.03 2.69 1.62
CA GLN A 125 -5.30 3.21 2.11
C GLN A 125 -6.39 2.13 2.09
N GLN A 126 -6.55 1.38 0.99
CA GLN A 126 -7.54 0.32 0.90
C GLN A 126 -7.32 -0.79 1.93
N VAL A 127 -6.07 -1.24 2.13
CA VAL A 127 -5.76 -2.25 3.16
C VAL A 127 -6.05 -1.69 4.55
N SER A 128 -5.66 -0.45 4.83
CA SER A 128 -5.91 0.19 6.14
C SER A 128 -7.40 0.25 6.45
N HIS A 129 -8.21 0.69 5.48
CA HIS A 129 -9.68 0.70 5.61
C HIS A 129 -10.25 -0.71 5.73
N TRP A 130 -9.72 -1.70 5.01
CA TRP A 130 -10.15 -3.09 5.13
C TRP A 130 -9.91 -3.65 6.53
N LEU A 131 -8.72 -3.41 7.09
CA LEU A 131 -8.37 -3.80 8.45
C LEU A 131 -9.31 -3.13 9.45
N GLN A 132 -9.48 -1.81 9.38
CA GLN A 132 -10.35 -1.05 10.27
C GLN A 132 -11.83 -1.47 10.16
N ASN A 133 -12.36 -1.61 8.94
CA ASN A 133 -13.75 -2.01 8.70
C ASN A 133 -14.01 -3.47 9.08
N GLY A 134 -12.99 -4.33 8.99
CA GLY A 134 -13.05 -5.71 9.47
C GLY A 134 -13.37 -5.81 10.96
N LEU A 135 -13.06 -4.75 11.73
CA LEU A 135 -13.34 -4.65 13.17
C LEU A 135 -14.77 -4.19 13.48
N ILE A 136 -15.47 -3.59 12.51
CA ILE A 136 -16.81 -3.04 12.71
C ILE A 136 -17.83 -4.17 12.95
N GLY A 137 -18.60 -4.06 14.03
CA GLY A 137 -19.61 -5.05 14.45
C GLY A 137 -19.12 -6.06 15.49
N LEU A 138 -17.82 -6.03 15.83
CA LEU A 138 -17.25 -6.77 16.95
C LEU A 138 -17.02 -5.80 18.13
N SER A 139 -18.11 -5.26 18.68
CA SER A 139 -18.02 -4.44 19.90
C SER A 139 -17.97 -5.31 21.15
N SER A 140 -17.24 -4.86 22.15
CA SER A 140 -17.18 -5.45 23.50
C SER A 140 -18.53 -5.58 24.21
N SER A 141 -19.60 -5.00 23.67
CA SER A 141 -20.99 -5.24 24.10
C SER A 141 -21.55 -6.60 23.70
N THR A 142 -21.07 -7.22 22.61
CA THR A 142 -21.44 -8.60 22.24
C THR A 142 -20.81 -9.62 23.20
N ILE A 143 -19.71 -9.26 23.88
CA ILE A 143 -18.99 -10.10 24.84
C ILE A 143 -19.71 -10.15 26.21
N LYS A 144 -20.57 -9.18 26.53
CA LYS A 144 -21.37 -9.18 27.78
C LYS A 144 -22.74 -9.86 27.65
N GLY A 145 -23.06 -10.43 26.49
CA GLY A 145 -24.38 -11.00 26.19
C GLY A 145 -24.40 -12.49 25.88
N LEU A 146 -23.30 -13.22 26.12
CA LEU A 146 -23.21 -14.68 26.03
C LEU A 146 -22.79 -15.26 27.38
#